data_AF-A0A3A2IYS5-F1
#
_entry.id   AF-A0A3A2IYS5-F1
#
_cell.length_a   1.000
_cell.length_b   1.000
_cell.length_c   1.000
_cell.angle_alpha   90.00
_cell.angle_beta   90.00
_cell.angle_gamma   90.00
#
_symmetry.space_group_name_H-M   'P 1'
#
loop_
_entity.id
_entity.type
_entity.pdbx_description
1 polymer ?
#
loop_
_entity_poly.entity_id
_entity_poly.type
_entity_poly.pdbx_seq_one_letter_code
_entity_poly.pdbx_strand_id
1 'polypeptide(L)'
;MNLQHKKLLRYFLSSLVVINTLLFLVMAYFHVLSTDPKSAVFIDFWGRFTVYSLWFIGFAIYIKYVANTLLLKWLILSLISLNIPVFLLLAYFDKISNTADTLVFVDFWGRITVYSLWFICYETYSKYVSVVRSDL
;
A
#
# COMPACT_ATOMS: atom_id res chain seq x y z
N MET A 1 -15.23 -17.23 20.17
CA MET A 1 -15.92 -16.19 19.37
C MET A 1 -16.69 -16.86 18.24
N ASN A 2 -18.02 -16.70 18.21
CA ASN A 2 -18.90 -17.39 17.26
C ASN A 2 -18.64 -16.97 15.79
N LEU A 3 -18.94 -17.83 14.82
CA LEU A 3 -18.59 -17.63 13.40
C LEU A 3 -19.21 -16.35 12.81
N GLN A 4 -20.43 -16.01 13.24
CA GLN A 4 -21.12 -14.78 12.88
C GLN A 4 -20.43 -13.52 13.42
N HIS A 5 -19.92 -13.56 14.66
CA HIS A 5 -19.17 -12.46 15.26
C HIS A 5 -17.86 -12.20 14.50
N LYS A 6 -17.19 -13.26 14.03
CA LYS A 6 -15.98 -13.14 13.20
C LYS A 6 -16.26 -12.47 11.85
N LYS A 7 -17.38 -12.82 11.20
CA LYS A 7 -17.79 -12.21 9.92
C LYS A 7 -18.16 -10.73 10.11
N LEU A 8 -18.92 -10.40 11.15
CA LEU A 8 -19.33 -9.03 11.44
C LEU A 8 -18.12 -8.14 11.74
N LEU A 9 -17.22 -8.61 12.62
CA LEU A 9 -15.98 -7.89 12.94
C LEU A 9 -15.14 -7.64 11.69
N ARG A 10 -15.01 -8.64 10.81
CA ARG A 10 -14.28 -8.49 9.55
C ARG A 10 -14.89 -7.39 8.67
N TYR A 11 -16.20 -7.40 8.46
CA TYR A 11 -16.84 -6.37 7.63
C TYR A 11 -16.70 -4.99 8.25
N PHE A 12 -16.88 -4.88 9.56
CA PHE A 12 -16.70 -3.61 10.27
C PHE A 12 -15.28 -3.06 10.09
N LEU A 13 -14.26 -3.88 10.35
CA LEU A 13 -12.86 -3.47 10.21
C LEU A 13 -12.51 -3.11 8.75
N SER A 14 -12.98 -3.88 7.77
CA SER A 14 -12.76 -3.58 6.35
C SER A 14 -13.44 -2.27 5.94
N SER A 15 -14.69 -2.05 6.34
CA SER A 15 -15.39 -0.79 6.06
C SER A 15 -14.70 0.39 6.73
N LEU A 16 -14.22 0.23 7.96
CA LEU A 16 -13.46 1.27 8.67
C LEU A 16 -12.20 1.67 7.89
N VAL A 17 -11.43 0.69 7.42
CA VAL A 17 -10.24 0.95 6.59
C VAL A 17 -10.60 1.66 5.30
N VAL A 18 -11.61 1.18 4.57
CA VAL A 18 -12.02 1.77 3.29
C VAL A 18 -12.51 3.20 3.46
N ILE A 19 -13.41 3.43 4.43
CA ILE A 19 -13.94 4.77 4.73
C ILE A 19 -12.80 5.70 5.14
N ASN A 20 -11.92 5.26 6.04
CA ASN A 20 -10.77 6.05 6.49
C ASN A 20 -9.83 6.42 5.33
N THR A 21 -9.59 5.48 4.41
CA THR A 21 -8.78 5.70 3.22
C THR A 21 -9.42 6.72 2.29
N LEU A 22 -10.71 6.56 2.00
CA LEU A 22 -11.44 7.46 1.13
C LEU A 22 -11.50 8.87 1.71
N LEU A 23 -11.75 9.00 3.02
CA LEU A 23 -11.72 10.30 3.70
C LEU A 23 -10.36 10.97 3.59
N PHE A 24 -9.26 10.24 3.87
CA PHE A 24 -7.91 10.79 3.74
C PHE A 24 -7.63 11.28 2.31
N LEU A 25 -7.92 10.46 1.31
CA LEU A 25 -7.68 10.80 -0.10
C LEU A 25 -8.54 11.97 -0.58
N VAL A 26 -9.82 12.02 -0.19
CA VAL A 26 -10.73 13.13 -0.53
C VAL A 26 -10.25 14.42 0.12
N MET A 27 -9.89 14.39 1.41
CA MET A 27 -9.38 15.57 2.11
C MET A 27 -8.06 16.06 1.54
N ALA A 28 -7.17 15.14 1.15
CA ALA A 28 -5.94 15.49 0.45
C ALA A 28 -6.24 16.11 -0.91
N TYR A 29 -7.18 15.53 -1.68
CA TYR A 29 -7.49 15.96 -3.05
C TYR A 29 -8.10 17.36 -3.10
N PHE A 30 -8.96 17.69 -2.14
CA PHE A 30 -9.56 19.01 -2.02
C PHE A 30 -8.71 20.00 -1.21
N HIS A 31 -7.45 19.66 -0.90
CA HIS A 31 -6.53 20.51 -0.14
C HIS A 31 -7.09 20.99 1.21
N VAL A 32 -7.89 20.13 1.87
CA VAL A 32 -8.52 20.41 3.17
C VAL A 32 -7.60 20.04 4.34
N LEU A 33 -6.52 19.30 4.08
CA LEU A 33 -5.51 18.97 5.08
C LEU A 33 -4.71 20.22 5.48
N SER A 34 -4.56 20.44 6.79
CA SER A 34 -3.81 21.59 7.29
C SER A 34 -2.33 21.52 6.90
N THR A 35 -1.75 22.66 6.54
CA THR A 35 -0.33 22.81 6.17
C THR A 35 0.54 23.23 7.36
N ASP A 36 -0.05 23.38 8.56
CA ASP A 36 0.72 23.77 9.74
C ASP A 36 1.69 22.64 10.19
N PRO A 37 2.88 23.00 10.72
CA PRO A 37 3.90 22.01 11.08
C PRO A 37 3.48 21.00 12.15
N LYS A 38 2.51 21.32 13.02
CA LYS A 38 2.03 20.41 14.06
C LYS A 38 1.10 19.35 13.47
N SER A 39 0.20 19.76 12.58
CA SER A 39 -0.70 18.87 11.86
C SER A 39 0.03 17.96 10.88
N ALA A 40 1.20 18.37 10.36
CA ALA A 40 2.01 17.56 9.46
C ALA A 40 2.35 16.17 10.04
N VAL A 41 2.64 16.08 11.35
CA VAL A 41 2.92 14.79 12.02
C VAL A 41 1.67 13.90 12.05
N PHE A 42 0.51 14.48 12.32
CA PHE A 42 -0.76 13.74 12.33
C PHE A 42 -1.14 13.25 10.94
N ILE A 43 -1.01 14.12 9.93
CA ILE A 43 -1.25 13.79 8.52
C ILE A 43 -0.30 12.70 8.05
N ASP A 44 0.98 12.78 8.41
CA ASP A 44 1.96 11.74 8.11
C ASP A 44 1.55 10.40 8.72
N PHE A 45 1.21 10.38 10.02
CA PHE A 45 0.77 9.17 10.70
C PHE A 45 -0.51 8.58 10.08
N TRP A 46 -1.50 9.43 9.78
CA TRP A 46 -2.75 9.02 9.16
C TRP A 46 -2.52 8.46 7.74
N GLY A 47 -1.64 9.08 6.96
CA GLY A 47 -1.18 8.59 5.67
C GLY A 47 -0.54 7.20 5.80
N ARG A 48 0.40 7.01 6.73
CA ARG A 48 1.02 5.68 6.99
C ARG A 48 -0.01 4.63 7.34
N PHE A 49 -0.92 4.94 8.27
CA PHE A 49 -1.97 4.03 8.68
C PHE A 49 -2.84 3.61 7.48
N THR A 50 -3.17 4.56 6.60
CA THR A 50 -3.94 4.32 5.39
C THR A 50 -3.19 3.43 4.40
N VAL A 51 -1.92 3.73 4.12
CA VAL A 51 -1.05 2.91 3.24
C VAL A 51 -0.94 1.48 3.77
N TYR A 52 -0.65 1.30 5.06
CA TYR A 52 -0.55 -0.03 5.65
C TYR A 52 -1.86 -0.80 5.60
N SER A 53 -2.97 -0.13 5.88
CA SER A 53 -4.28 -0.77 5.87
C SER A 53 -4.71 -1.20 4.45
N LEU A 54 -4.47 -0.34 3.45
CA LEU A 54 -4.64 -0.69 2.05
C LEU A 54 -3.74 -1.85 1.64
N TRP A 55 -2.50 -1.84 2.08
CA TRP A 55 -1.54 -2.90 1.82
C TRP A 55 -2.04 -4.25 2.36
N PHE A 56 -2.53 -4.31 3.60
CA PHE A 56 -3.09 -5.54 4.18
C PHE A 56 -4.29 -6.06 3.39
N ILE A 57 -5.18 -5.18 2.94
CA ILE A 57 -6.33 -5.56 2.10
C ILE A 57 -5.85 -6.08 0.74
N GLY A 58 -4.96 -5.33 0.07
CA GLY A 58 -4.38 -5.70 -1.21
C GLY A 58 -3.67 -7.05 -1.14
N PHE A 59 -2.93 -7.30 -0.07
CA PHE A 59 -2.27 -8.58 0.18
C PHE A 59 -3.27 -9.73 0.37
N ALA A 60 -4.31 -9.53 1.18
CA ALA A 60 -5.35 -10.55 1.37
C ALA A 60 -6.05 -10.90 0.04
N ILE A 61 -6.29 -9.91 -0.82
CA ILE A 61 -6.85 -10.10 -2.16
C ILE A 61 -5.86 -10.87 -3.05
N TYR A 62 -4.59 -10.47 -3.05
CA TYR A 62 -3.53 -11.13 -3.81
C TYR A 62 -3.43 -12.62 -3.46
N ILE A 63 -3.34 -12.96 -2.17
CA ILE A 63 -3.26 -14.36 -1.73
C ILE A 63 -4.49 -15.16 -2.15
N LYS A 64 -5.68 -14.58 -2.00
CA LYS A 64 -6.93 -15.31 -2.25
C LYS A 64 -7.22 -15.53 -3.73
N TYR A 65 -6.87 -14.57 -4.59
CA TYR A 65 -7.33 -14.55 -5.98
C TYR A 65 -6.21 -14.57 -7.02
N VAL A 66 -5.01 -14.12 -6.67
CA VAL A 66 -3.92 -13.91 -7.65
C VAL A 66 -2.78 -14.91 -7.48
N ALA A 67 -2.44 -15.28 -6.25
CA ALA A 67 -1.24 -16.06 -5.95
C ALA A 67 -1.16 -17.42 -6.68
N ASN A 68 -2.31 -18.01 -7.02
CA ASN A 68 -2.40 -19.30 -7.71
C ASN A 68 -2.35 -19.18 -9.24
N THR A 69 -2.41 -17.97 -9.80
CA THR A 69 -2.40 -17.73 -11.24
C THR A 69 -1.06 -17.14 -11.68
N LEU A 70 -0.23 -17.96 -12.33
CA LEU A 70 1.14 -17.59 -12.70
C LEU A 70 1.21 -16.29 -13.53
N LEU A 71 0.34 -16.16 -14.53
CA LEU A 71 0.30 -14.99 -15.42
C LEU A 71 -0.07 -13.71 -14.67
N LEU A 72 -1.12 -13.76 -13.85
CA LEU A 72 -1.60 -12.62 -13.09
C LEU A 72 -0.56 -12.19 -12.04
N LYS A 73 0.11 -13.17 -11.42
CA LYS A 73 1.25 -12.93 -10.53
C LYS A 73 2.37 -12.18 -11.26
N TRP A 74 2.85 -12.68 -12.39
CA TRP A 74 3.94 -12.02 -13.15
C TRP A 74 3.56 -10.62 -13.63
N LEU A 75 2.31 -10.42 -14.02
CA LEU A 75 1.80 -9.11 -14.40
C LEU A 75 1.84 -8.11 -13.22
N ILE A 76 1.34 -8.51 -12.04
CA ILE A 76 1.38 -7.66 -10.84
C ILE A 76 2.81 -7.37 -10.41
N LEU A 77 3.69 -8.39 -10.43
CA LEU A 77 5.10 -8.23 -10.12
C LEU A 77 5.76 -7.21 -11.07
N SER A 78 5.54 -7.36 -12.37
CA SER A 78 6.08 -6.46 -13.39
C SER A 78 5.59 -5.03 -13.20
N LEU A 79 4.30 -4.85 -12.93
CA LEU A 79 3.72 -3.53 -12.65
C LEU A 79 4.37 -2.88 -11.42
N ILE A 80 4.53 -3.61 -10.32
CA ILE A 80 5.17 -3.09 -9.10
C ILE A 80 6.64 -2.76 -9.36
N SER A 81 7.38 -3.67 -10.02
CA SER A 81 8.80 -3.50 -10.34
C SER A 81 9.06 -2.34 -11.30
N LEU A 82 8.14 -2.03 -12.20
CA LEU A 82 8.23 -0.88 -13.10
C LEU A 82 7.75 0.42 -12.44
N ASN A 83 6.78 0.36 -11.53
CA ASN A 83 6.23 1.55 -10.87
C ASN A 83 7.30 2.33 -10.09
N ILE A 84 8.23 1.64 -9.40
CA ILE A 84 9.34 2.31 -8.67
C ILE A 84 10.26 3.12 -9.59
N PRO A 85 10.93 2.53 -10.59
CA PRO A 85 11.83 3.29 -11.46
C PRO A 85 11.07 4.37 -12.24
N VAL A 86 9.82 4.11 -12.66
CA VAL A 86 9.00 5.13 -13.32
C VAL A 86 8.70 6.29 -12.38
N PHE A 87 8.28 6.03 -11.15
CA PHE A 87 8.00 7.06 -10.15
C PHE A 87 9.25 7.87 -9.81
N LEU A 88 10.40 7.20 -9.60
CA LEU A 88 11.67 7.86 -9.33
C LEU A 88 12.17 8.69 -10.52
N LEU A 89 12.02 8.20 -11.76
CA LEU A 89 12.37 8.96 -12.96
C LEU A 89 11.46 10.19 -13.12
N LEU A 90 10.15 10.03 -12.91
CA LEU A 90 9.21 11.15 -12.97
C LEU A 90 9.51 12.20 -11.88
N ALA A 91 9.91 11.76 -10.68
CA ALA A 91 10.39 12.66 -9.63
C ALA A 91 11.69 13.37 -10.04
N TYR A 92 12.66 12.62 -10.60
CA TYR A 92 13.95 13.16 -11.02
C TYR A 92 13.84 14.19 -12.15
N PHE A 93 12.90 14.02 -13.07
CA PHE A 93 12.63 14.96 -14.17
C PHE A 93 11.64 16.07 -13.81
N ASP A 94 11.36 16.29 -12.52
CA ASP A 94 10.40 17.28 -12.02
C ASP A 94 9.01 17.17 -12.68
N LYS A 95 8.62 15.95 -13.12
CA LYS A 95 7.29 15.66 -13.66
C LYS A 95 6.26 15.40 -12.57
N ILE A 96 6.72 15.25 -11.34
CA ILE A 96 5.89 15.16 -10.14
C ILE A 96 5.93 16.51 -9.43
N SER A 97 4.76 17.12 -9.25
CA SER A 97 4.65 18.34 -8.45
C SER A 97 5.01 18.04 -7.00
N ASN A 98 5.99 18.76 -6.47
CA ASN A 98 6.43 18.68 -5.07
C ASN A 98 6.01 19.92 -4.26
N THR A 99 4.93 20.60 -4.67
CA THR A 99 4.32 21.66 -3.86
C THR A 99 3.78 21.07 -2.56
N ALA A 100 3.63 21.90 -1.52
CA ALA A 100 3.11 21.45 -0.22
C ALA A 100 1.76 20.71 -0.36
N ASP A 101 0.94 21.14 -1.32
CA ASP A 101 -0.38 20.61 -1.61
C ASP A 101 -0.35 19.21 -2.26
N THR A 102 0.69 18.89 -3.04
CA THR A 102 0.81 17.61 -3.75
C THR A 102 1.75 16.63 -3.05
N LEU A 103 2.61 17.12 -2.14
CA LEU A 103 3.61 16.33 -1.43
C LEU A 103 3.00 15.12 -0.70
N VAL A 104 1.82 15.29 -0.09
CA VAL A 104 1.12 14.21 0.64
C VAL A 104 0.75 13.05 -0.30
N PHE A 105 0.32 13.34 -1.53
CA PHE A 105 0.00 12.31 -2.52
C PHE A 105 1.25 11.59 -3.03
N VAL A 106 2.31 12.36 -3.28
CA VAL A 106 3.60 11.84 -3.73
C VAL A 106 4.18 10.88 -2.68
N ASP A 107 4.19 11.31 -1.41
CA ASP A 107 4.65 10.50 -0.30
C ASP A 107 3.77 9.25 -0.09
N PHE A 108 2.44 9.40 -0.18
CA PHE A 108 1.50 8.28 -0.11
C PHE A 108 1.77 7.23 -1.20
N TRP A 109 1.93 7.67 -2.45
CA TRP A 109 2.20 6.77 -3.58
C TRP A 109 3.58 6.11 -3.49
N GLY A 110 4.61 6.88 -3.12
CA GLY A 110 5.96 6.36 -2.91
C GLY A 110 5.98 5.24 -1.88
N ARG A 111 5.28 5.43 -0.75
CA ARG A 111 5.17 4.42 0.31
C ARG A 111 4.48 3.15 -0.15
N ILE A 112 3.30 3.27 -0.79
CA ILE A 112 2.61 2.09 -1.35
C ILE A 112 3.55 1.29 -2.24
N THR A 113 4.27 1.97 -3.11
CA THR A 113 5.15 1.33 -4.08
C THR A 113 6.32 0.62 -3.42
N VAL A 114 6.98 1.24 -2.44
CA VAL A 114 8.09 0.63 -1.66
C VAL A 114 7.61 -0.60 -0.89
N TYR A 115 6.46 -0.51 -0.20
CA TYR A 115 5.92 -1.65 0.56
C TYR A 115 5.48 -2.81 -0.35
N SER A 116 4.99 -2.50 -1.56
CA SER A 116 4.73 -3.52 -2.57
C SER A 116 6.00 -4.26 -3.00
N LEU A 117 7.13 -3.56 -3.21
CA LEU A 117 8.40 -4.21 -3.56
C LEU A 117 9.00 -5.02 -2.41
N TRP A 118 9.02 -4.45 -1.20
CA TRP A 118 9.55 -5.15 -0.02
C TRP A 118 8.86 -6.50 0.17
N PHE A 119 7.55 -6.54 -0.08
CA PHE A 119 6.78 -7.77 -0.06
C PHE A 119 7.21 -8.78 -1.14
N ILE A 120 7.44 -8.35 -2.39
CA ILE A 120 7.94 -9.25 -3.45
C ILE A 120 9.25 -9.89 -3.02
N CYS A 121 10.16 -9.08 -2.48
CA CYS A 121 11.45 -9.54 -1.97
C CYS A 121 11.24 -10.55 -0.82
N TYR A 122 10.33 -10.26 0.12
CA TYR A 122 10.01 -11.15 1.23
C TYR A 122 9.39 -12.48 0.76
N GLU A 123 8.41 -12.47 -0.15
CA GLU A 123 7.75 -13.68 -0.66
C GLU A 123 8.74 -14.56 -1.43
N THR A 124 9.61 -13.93 -2.23
CA THR A 124 10.67 -14.63 -2.97
C THR A 124 11.69 -15.24 -2.00
N TYR A 125 12.12 -14.48 -0.99
CA TYR A 125 13.05 -14.93 0.02
C TYR A 125 12.48 -16.05 0.89
N SER A 126 11.24 -15.92 1.38
CA SER A 126 10.58 -16.92 2.20
C SER A 126 10.45 -18.26 1.47
N LYS A 127 10.17 -18.23 0.16
CA LYS A 127 10.12 -19.43 -0.67
C LYS A 127 11.49 -20.06 -0.83
N TYR A 128 12.51 -19.27 -1.14
CA TYR A 128 13.88 -19.73 -1.22
C TYR A 128 14.33 -20.43 0.08
N VAL A 129 14.09 -19.82 1.25
CA VAL A 129 14.42 -20.40 2.55
C VAL A 129 13.63 -21.68 2.82
N SER A 130 12.36 -21.75 2.43
CA SER A 130 11.55 -22.97 2.62
C SER A 130 12.04 -24.16 1.79
N VAL A 131 12.54 -23.91 0.57
CA VAL A 131 13.16 -24.93 -0.28
C VAL A 131 14.48 -25.41 0.32
N VAL A 132 15.34 -24.49 0.76
CA VAL A 132 16.63 -24.84 1.40
C VAL A 132 16.43 -25.67 2.68
N ARG A 133 15.33 -25.45 3.43
CA ARG A 133 14.99 -26.25 4.62
C ARG A 133 14.42 -27.63 4.32
N SER A 134 13.81 -27.87 3.15
CA SER A 134 13.32 -29.20 2.78
C SER A 134 14.41 -30.11 2.23
N ASP A 135 15.53 -29.53 1.81
CA ASP A 135 16.69 -30.23 1.28
C ASP A 135 17.77 -30.55 2.35
N LEU A 136 17.49 -30.20 3.61
CA LEU A 136 18.29 -30.50 4.81
C LEU A 136 17.61 -31.56 5.68
#